data_AF-A0A150SPT2-F1
#
_entry.id   AF-A0A150SPT2-F1
#
_cell.length_a   1.000
_cell.length_b   1.000
_cell.length_c   1.000
_cell.angle_alpha   90.00
_cell.angle_beta   90.00
_cell.angle_gamma   90.00
#
_symmetry.space_group_name_H-M   'P 1'
#
loop_
_entity.id
_entity.type
_entity.pdbx_description
1 polymer ?
#
loop_
_entity_poly.entity_id
_entity_poly.type
_entity_poly.pdbx_seq_one_letter_code
_entity_poly.pdbx_strand_id
1 'polypeptide(L)'
;MSEYRTTAAAPVLVAAFLGQIFGIDPVTGRVLWEHKQDGAGITSTALLITPAAIYAAALSSVACLRYPTGELLWEVKTATHGRATLVLEGDRLFVAKQGEIECFSITGQRLWHNRFKGKGMGPVALGVPGNVAQADDKE
;
A
#
# COMPACT_ATOMS: atom_id res chain seq x y z
N MET A 1 -2.77 -8.77 -43.62
CA MET A 1 -3.73 -8.42 -42.55
C MET A 1 -2.95 -7.77 -41.44
N SER A 2 -3.25 -6.49 -41.20
CA SER A 2 -2.46 -5.56 -40.41
C SER A 2 -2.65 -5.76 -38.90
N GLU A 3 -1.51 -5.62 -38.24
CA GLU A 3 -1.18 -5.31 -36.84
C GLU A 3 -2.29 -4.75 -35.94
N TYR A 4 -2.38 -5.31 -34.72
CA TYR A 4 -2.60 -4.58 -33.47
C TYR A 4 -1.88 -5.34 -32.34
N ARG A 5 -0.56 -5.16 -32.23
CA ARG A 5 0.12 -5.37 -30.94
C ARG A 5 0.11 -4.02 -30.24
N THR A 6 -0.86 -3.80 -29.37
CA THR A 6 -0.76 -2.73 -28.37
C THR A 6 0.45 -3.06 -27.52
N THR A 7 1.57 -2.37 -27.73
CA THR A 7 2.70 -2.45 -26.82
C THR A 7 2.20 -1.99 -25.47
N ALA A 8 2.04 -2.91 -24.51
CA ALA A 8 1.73 -2.54 -23.15
C ALA A 8 2.78 -1.52 -22.70
N ALA A 9 2.34 -0.41 -22.10
CA ALA A 9 3.27 0.56 -21.53
C ALA A 9 4.25 -0.17 -20.61
N ALA A 10 5.54 0.17 -20.67
CA ALA A 10 6.54 -0.45 -19.82
C ALA A 10 6.12 -0.29 -18.34
N PRO A 11 6.23 -1.35 -17.53
CA PRO A 11 5.86 -1.27 -16.13
C PRO A 11 6.75 -0.25 -15.41
N VAL A 12 6.20 0.46 -14.44
CA VAL A 12 6.96 1.31 -13.52
C VAL A 12 7.28 0.50 -12.26
N LEU A 13 8.55 0.50 -11.85
CA LEU A 13 8.98 -0.01 -10.55
C LEU A 13 8.57 1.00 -9.47
N VAL A 14 7.99 0.52 -8.37
CA VAL A 14 7.60 1.40 -7.26
C VAL A 14 8.51 1.13 -6.06
N ALA A 15 9.09 2.19 -5.51
CA ALA A 15 9.88 2.15 -4.28
C ALA A 15 9.25 3.08 -3.23
N ALA A 16 9.37 2.73 -1.94
CA ALA A 16 8.91 3.62 -0.88
C ALA A 16 9.78 3.54 0.37
N PHE A 17 10.12 4.71 0.91
CA PHE A 17 10.86 4.85 2.18
C PHE A 17 10.63 6.24 2.77
N LEU A 18 10.67 6.36 4.10
CA LEU A 18 10.55 7.65 4.81
C LEU A 18 9.33 8.49 4.40
N GLY A 19 8.21 7.83 4.08
CA GLY A 19 7.00 8.52 3.62
C GLY A 19 7.04 9.04 2.19
N GLN A 20 8.10 8.75 1.44
CA GLN A 20 8.16 9.03 0.02
C GLN A 20 7.88 7.76 -0.77
N ILE A 21 7.18 7.91 -1.89
CA ILE A 21 6.85 6.87 -2.85
C ILE A 21 7.35 7.34 -4.21
N PHE A 22 8.08 6.49 -4.91
CA PHE A 22 8.72 6.83 -6.18
C PHE A 22 8.28 5.87 -7.25
N GLY A 23 8.03 6.40 -8.44
CA GLY A 23 7.97 5.64 -9.68
C GLY A 23 9.32 5.69 -10.36
N ILE A 24 9.85 4.52 -10.70
CA ILE A 24 11.17 4.36 -11.29
C ILE A 24 11.01 3.65 -12.62
N ASP A 25 11.65 4.18 -13.66
CA ASP A 25 11.84 3.46 -14.91
C ASP A 25 12.71 2.22 -14.62
N PRO A 26 12.19 0.99 -14.78
CA PRO A 26 12.92 -0.21 -14.43
C PRO A 26 14.11 -0.50 -15.35
N VAL A 27 14.18 0.14 -16.52
CA VAL A 27 15.29 -0.02 -17.47
C VAL A 27 16.43 0.93 -17.13
N THR A 28 16.11 2.19 -16.84
CA THR A 28 17.13 3.24 -16.66
C THR A 28 17.42 3.60 -15.21
N GLY A 29 16.57 3.19 -14.27
CA GLY A 29 16.65 3.58 -12.86
C GLY A 29 16.28 5.04 -12.60
N ARG A 30 15.78 5.78 -13.59
CA ARG A 30 15.39 7.18 -13.44
C ARG A 30 14.08 7.28 -12.67
N VAL A 31 14.00 8.25 -11.76
CA VAL A 31 12.75 8.63 -11.10
C VAL A 31 11.84 9.33 -12.12
N LEU A 32 10.65 8.78 -12.31
CA LEU A 32 9.61 9.30 -13.20
C LEU A 32 8.65 10.23 -12.44
N TRP A 33 8.36 9.89 -11.20
CA TRP A 33 7.50 10.66 -10.31
C TRP A 33 7.83 10.36 -8.84
N GLU A 34 7.42 11.29 -7.97
CA GLU A 34 7.55 11.18 -6.52
C GLU A 34 6.25 11.66 -5.87
N HIS A 35 5.84 10.97 -4.81
CA HIS A 35 4.75 11.38 -3.94
C HIS A 35 5.19 11.33 -2.48
N LYS A 36 4.87 12.39 -1.73
CA LYS A 36 5.12 12.48 -0.29
C LYS A 36 3.81 12.25 0.44
N GLN A 37 3.76 11.16 1.21
CA GLN A 37 2.63 10.77 2.03
C GLN A 37 2.64 11.50 3.37
N ASP A 38 1.48 11.96 3.81
CA ASP A 38 1.33 12.63 5.11
C ASP A 38 1.41 11.62 6.26
N GLY A 39 1.85 12.07 7.43
CA GLY A 39 1.85 11.24 8.66
C GLY A 39 2.74 9.99 8.61
N ALA A 40 3.71 9.96 7.70
CA ALA A 40 4.54 8.78 7.47
C ALA A 40 5.59 8.49 8.56
N GLY A 41 6.03 9.53 9.28
CA GLY A 41 7.12 9.42 10.26
C GLY A 41 8.42 8.88 9.64
N ILE A 42 9.31 8.34 10.48
CA ILE A 42 10.60 7.76 10.07
C ILE A 42 10.48 6.23 9.99
N THR A 43 9.43 5.72 9.35
CA THR A 43 9.13 4.28 9.34
C THR A 43 9.05 3.69 7.94
N SER A 44 9.10 2.36 7.86
CA SER A 44 8.90 1.60 6.62
C SER A 44 7.48 1.79 6.08
N THR A 45 7.36 1.98 4.77
CA THR A 45 6.08 2.02 4.06
C THR A 45 5.78 0.64 3.47
N ALA A 46 4.64 0.03 3.80
CA ALA A 46 4.20 -1.20 3.14
C ALA A 46 3.55 -0.86 1.80
N LEU A 47 3.87 -1.62 0.74
CA LEU A 47 3.34 -1.43 -0.60
C LEU A 47 2.51 -2.63 -1.05
N LEU A 48 1.37 -2.36 -1.69
CA LEU A 48 0.60 -3.33 -2.46
C LEU A 48 0.27 -2.68 -3.81
N ILE A 49 0.59 -3.37 -4.91
CA ILE A 49 0.47 -2.82 -6.27
C ILE A 49 -0.44 -3.70 -7.11
N THR A 50 -1.34 -3.06 -7.84
CA THR A 50 -2.20 -3.66 -8.85
C THR A 50 -1.97 -2.95 -10.20
N PRO A 51 -2.47 -3.47 -11.33
CA PRO A 51 -2.40 -2.75 -12.61
C PRO A 51 -3.07 -1.36 -12.60
N ALA A 52 -3.96 -1.08 -11.65
CA ALA A 52 -4.70 0.18 -11.58
C ALA A 52 -4.22 1.13 -10.47
N ALA A 53 -3.67 0.59 -9.38
CA ALA A 53 -3.44 1.35 -8.15
C ALA A 53 -2.23 0.86 -7.35
N ILE A 54 -1.62 1.80 -6.62
CA ILE A 54 -0.58 1.61 -5.62
C ILE A 54 -1.19 1.96 -4.27
N TYR A 55 -1.21 1.01 -3.34
CA TYR A 55 -1.60 1.23 -1.95
C TYR A 55 -0.35 1.30 -1.09
N ALA A 56 -0.20 2.39 -0.35
CA ALA A 56 0.96 2.67 0.48
C ALA A 56 0.54 2.95 1.93
N ALA A 57 0.97 2.10 2.85
CA ALA A 57 0.69 2.25 4.26
C ALA A 57 1.93 2.70 5.02
N ALA A 58 1.91 3.95 5.47
CA ALA A 58 2.95 4.53 6.31
C ALA A 58 2.54 4.48 7.79
N LEU A 59 3.30 5.13 8.69
CA LEU A 59 3.10 5.03 10.14
C LEU A 59 1.64 5.25 10.56
N SER A 60 1.05 6.38 10.16
CA SER A 60 -0.28 6.82 10.62
C SER A 60 -1.31 7.05 9.50
N SER A 61 -0.98 6.66 8.27
CA SER A 61 -1.81 6.90 7.10
C SER A 61 -1.76 5.74 6.11
N VAL A 62 -2.75 5.73 5.22
CA VAL A 62 -2.78 4.88 4.03
C VAL A 62 -3.17 5.76 2.84
N ALA A 63 -2.39 5.67 1.77
CA ALA A 63 -2.61 6.40 0.52
C ALA A 63 -2.86 5.42 -0.63
N CYS A 64 -3.64 5.88 -1.61
CA CYS A 64 -3.86 5.20 -2.87
C CYS A 64 -3.47 6.14 -4.02
N LEU A 65 -2.59 5.66 -4.87
CA LEU A 65 -2.10 6.37 -6.05
C LEU A 65 -2.46 5.59 -7.31
N ARG A 66 -2.65 6.26 -8.43
CA ARG A 66 -2.88 5.63 -9.72
C ARG A 66 -1.59 4.98 -10.22
N TYR A 67 -1.66 3.71 -10.61
CA TYR A 67 -0.59 3.06 -11.37
C TYR A 67 -0.79 3.33 -12.88
N PRO A 68 0.25 3.64 -13.67
CA PRO A 68 1.66 3.80 -13.28
C PRO A 68 2.07 5.25 -13.00
N THR A 69 1.13 6.20 -12.88
CA THR A 69 1.43 7.65 -12.91
C THR A 69 1.82 8.26 -11.57
N GLY A 70 1.49 7.61 -10.44
CA GLY A 70 1.70 8.18 -9.11
C GLY A 70 0.72 9.29 -8.73
N GLU A 71 -0.35 9.49 -9.50
CA GLU A 71 -1.39 10.47 -9.17
C GLU A 71 -2.11 10.06 -7.88
N LEU A 72 -2.14 10.93 -6.87
CA LEU A 72 -2.88 10.67 -5.63
C LEU A 72 -4.39 10.56 -5.92
N LEU A 73 -5.00 9.43 -5.57
CA LEU A 73 -6.44 9.23 -5.67
C LEU A 73 -7.13 9.56 -4.34
N TRP A 74 -6.55 9.12 -3.24
CA TRP A 74 -7.02 9.43 -1.89
C TRP A 74 -5.94 9.13 -0.84
N GLU A 75 -6.04 9.77 0.32
CA GLU A 75 -5.24 9.49 1.50
C GLU A 75 -6.10 9.60 2.77
N VAL A 76 -5.92 8.68 3.70
CA VAL A 76 -6.67 8.63 4.97
C VAL A 76 -5.75 8.32 6.14
N LYS A 77 -6.07 8.90 7.31
CA LYS A 77 -5.41 8.56 8.57
C LYS A 77 -5.91 7.22 9.09
N THR A 78 -5.00 6.37 9.52
CA THR A 78 -5.33 5.13 10.23
C THR A 78 -5.55 5.42 11.71
N ALA A 79 -6.42 4.65 12.35
CA ALA A 79 -6.64 4.76 13.79
C ALA A 79 -5.39 4.34 14.60
N THR A 80 -4.61 3.43 14.02
CA THR A 80 -3.45 2.82 14.70
C THR A 80 -2.16 3.18 13.99
N HIS A 81 -1.11 3.38 14.79
CA HIS A 81 0.22 3.74 14.33
C HIS A 81 1.12 2.50 14.35
N GLY A 82 1.88 2.29 13.29
CA GLY A 82 2.92 1.27 13.30
C GLY A 82 3.28 0.78 11.90
N ARG A 83 4.18 -0.20 11.88
CA ARG A 83 4.46 -0.97 10.65
C ARG A 83 3.17 -1.64 10.20
N ALA A 84 2.92 -1.55 8.90
CA ALA A 84 1.69 -2.03 8.29
C ALA A 84 1.91 -3.36 7.56
N THR A 85 0.85 -4.15 7.51
CA THR A 85 0.66 -5.26 6.59
C THR A 85 -0.57 -4.97 5.73
N LEU A 86 -0.50 -5.23 4.42
CA LEU A 86 -1.57 -4.95 3.46
C LEU A 86 -2.03 -6.23 2.77
N VAL A 87 -3.34 -6.41 2.63
CA VAL A 87 -3.96 -7.40 1.73
C VAL A 87 -5.14 -6.73 1.02
N LEU A 88 -5.26 -6.96 -0.29
CA LEU A 88 -6.39 -6.51 -1.09
C LEU A 88 -7.17 -7.74 -1.56
N GLU A 89 -8.47 -7.75 -1.32
CA GLU A 89 -9.39 -8.80 -1.79
C GLU A 89 -10.67 -8.14 -2.31
N GLY A 90 -10.96 -8.30 -3.59
CA GLY A 90 -12.08 -7.61 -4.24
C GLY A 90 -12.01 -6.09 -4.07
N ASP A 91 -13.04 -5.50 -3.45
CA ASP A 91 -13.16 -4.07 -3.19
C ASP A 91 -12.65 -3.65 -1.80
N ARG A 92 -11.92 -4.52 -1.10
CA ARG A 92 -11.51 -4.34 0.30
C ARG A 92 -10.01 -4.38 0.47
N LEU A 93 -9.46 -3.28 0.98
CA LEU A 93 -8.10 -3.16 1.46
C LEU A 93 -8.08 -3.40 2.98
N PHE A 94 -7.36 -4.42 3.42
CA PHE A 94 -7.08 -4.69 4.82
C PHE A 94 -5.72 -4.10 5.19
N VAL A 95 -5.71 -3.28 6.24
CA VAL A 95 -4.52 -2.63 6.77
C VAL A 95 -4.37 -3.07 8.21
N ALA A 96 -3.31 -3.82 8.52
CA ALA A 96 -3.04 -4.26 9.88
C ALA A 96 -1.85 -3.55 10.49
N LYS A 97 -1.98 -3.09 11.72
CA LYS A 97 -0.93 -2.39 12.50
C LYS A 97 -1.09 -2.75 13.97
N GLN A 98 0.00 -3.16 14.64
CA GLN A 98 0.07 -3.32 16.09
C GLN A 98 -1.10 -4.11 16.72
N GLY A 99 -1.42 -5.29 16.19
CA GLY A 99 -2.50 -6.11 16.73
C GLY A 99 -3.91 -5.56 16.44
N GLU A 100 -4.06 -4.64 15.50
CA GLU A 100 -5.36 -4.14 15.03
C GLU A 100 -5.47 -4.25 13.49
N ILE A 101 -6.69 -4.37 12.98
CA ILE A 101 -6.99 -4.40 11.54
C ILE A 101 -8.06 -3.37 11.21
N GLU A 102 -7.80 -2.52 10.24
CA GLU A 102 -8.76 -1.64 9.61
C GLU A 102 -9.05 -2.11 8.18
N CYS A 103 -10.32 -2.05 7.78
CA CYS A 103 -10.73 -2.34 6.41
C CYS A 103 -11.21 -1.06 5.74
N PHE A 104 -10.66 -0.77 4.57
CA PHE A 104 -11.03 0.34 3.72
C PHE A 104 -11.59 -0.21 2.40
N SER A 105 -12.54 0.51 1.82
CA SER A 105 -12.89 0.29 0.42
C SER A 105 -11.77 0.80 -0.49
N ILE A 106 -11.79 0.39 -1.76
CA ILE A 106 -10.86 0.91 -2.79
C ILE A 106 -10.99 2.43 -3.04
N THR A 107 -12.04 3.08 -2.52
CA THR A 107 -12.23 4.55 -2.57
C THR A 107 -11.77 5.26 -1.29
N GLY A 108 -11.18 4.54 -0.33
CA GLY A 108 -10.63 5.10 0.89
C GLY A 108 -11.62 5.20 2.05
N GLN A 109 -12.88 4.81 1.88
CA GLN A 109 -13.84 4.79 2.99
C GLN A 109 -13.52 3.64 3.95
N ARG A 110 -13.30 3.95 5.25
CA ARG A 110 -13.17 2.93 6.30
C ARG A 110 -14.51 2.22 6.51
N LEU A 111 -14.52 0.92 6.29
CA LEU A 111 -15.69 0.05 6.39
C LEU A 111 -15.84 -0.52 7.80
N TRP A 112 -14.72 -0.93 8.43
CA TRP A 112 -14.71 -1.43 9.81
C TRP A 112 -13.32 -1.37 10.44
N HIS A 113 -13.27 -1.57 11.76
CA HIS A 113 -12.04 -1.62 12.57
C HIS A 113 -12.16 -2.69 13.66
N ASN A 114 -11.22 -3.64 13.70
CA ASN A 114 -11.12 -4.66 14.73
C ASN A 114 -9.82 -4.46 15.53
N ARG A 115 -9.98 -4.34 16.85
CA ARG A 115 -8.89 -4.01 17.79
C ARG A 115 -8.36 -5.22 18.55
N PHE A 116 -8.93 -6.41 18.33
CA PHE A 116 -8.62 -7.63 19.07
C PHE A 116 -8.49 -7.40 20.59
N LYS A 117 -9.49 -6.71 21.18
CA LYS A 117 -9.44 -6.28 22.59
C LYS A 117 -9.06 -7.43 23.51
N GLY A 118 -8.02 -7.21 24.32
CA GLY A 118 -7.52 -8.20 25.28
C GLY A 118 -6.59 -9.27 24.70
N LYS A 119 -6.13 -9.13 23.43
CA LYS A 119 -5.20 -10.08 22.80
C LYS A 119 -3.74 -9.62 22.75
N GLY A 120 -3.46 -8.42 23.27
CA GLY A 120 -2.12 -7.81 23.22
C GLY A 120 -1.86 -7.06 21.92
N MET A 121 -0.61 -6.63 21.75
CA MET A 121 -0.14 -5.92 20.56
C MET A 121 0.98 -6.74 19.90
N GLY A 122 1.16 -6.57 18.59
CA GLY A 122 2.23 -7.24 17.86
C GLY A 122 2.14 -7.05 16.34
N PRO A 123 3.12 -7.56 15.59
CA PRO A 123 3.02 -7.65 14.14
C PRO A 123 1.82 -8.52 13.76
N VAL A 124 1.20 -8.20 12.62
CA VAL A 124 0.01 -8.93 12.15
C VAL A 124 0.33 -9.53 10.78
N ALA A 125 0.18 -10.84 10.68
CA ALA A 125 0.08 -11.53 9.40
C ALA A 125 -1.39 -11.53 8.93
N LEU A 126 -1.60 -11.31 7.64
CA LEU A 126 -2.90 -11.31 6.97
C LEU A 126 -2.87 -12.30 5.82
N GLY A 127 -4.00 -12.94 5.55
CA GLY A 127 -4.09 -13.85 4.41
C GLY A 127 -5.52 -14.12 3.96
N VAL A 128 -5.65 -14.26 2.65
CA VAL A 128 -6.78 -14.87 1.93
C VAL A 128 -6.19 -15.91 0.97
N PRO A 129 -6.98 -16.86 0.41
CA PRO A 129 -6.44 -17.86 -0.49
C PRO A 129 -5.62 -17.24 -1.63
N GLY A 130 -4.35 -17.65 -1.75
CA GLY A 130 -3.43 -17.14 -2.78
C GLY A 130 -2.81 -15.76 -2.52
N ASN A 131 -3.13 -15.09 -1.41
CA ASN A 131 -2.54 -13.80 -1.04
C ASN A 131 -2.30 -13.72 0.46
N VAL A 132 -1.04 -13.88 0.87
CA VAL A 132 -0.60 -13.81 2.27
C VAL A 132 0.50 -12.76 2.39
N ALA A 133 0.36 -11.88 3.37
CA ALA A 133 1.35 -10.87 3.70
C ALA A 133 1.57 -10.83 5.21
N GLN A 134 2.79 -10.53 5.62
CA GLN A 134 3.12 -10.28 7.02
C GLN A 134 4.07 -9.10 7.08
N ALA A 135 4.08 -8.41 8.22
CA ALA A 135 5.08 -7.38 8.46
C ALA A 135 6.46 -8.03 8.38
N ASP A 136 7.38 -7.42 7.63
CA ASP A 136 8.78 -7.81 7.68
C ASP A 136 9.28 -7.59 9.11
N ASP A 137 9.96 -8.56 9.70
CA ASP A 137 10.52 -8.43 11.03
C ASP A 137 11.80 -7.61 10.93
N LYS A 138 11.92 -6.58 11.78
CA LYS A 138 13.25 -6.09 12.13
C LYS A 138 13.44 -6.49 13.57
N GLU A 139 14.28 -7.51 13.79
CA GLU A 139 14.99 -7.66 15.05
C GLU A 139 15.71 -6.36 15.42
#